data_AF-A0A1G7K2C6-F1
#
_entry.id   AF-A0A1G7K2C6-F1
#
_cell.length_a   1.000
_cell.length_b   1.000
_cell.length_c   1.000
_cell.angle_alpha   90.00
_cell.angle_beta   90.00
_cell.angle_gamma   90.00
#
_symmetry.space_group_name_H-M   'P 1'
#
loop_
_entity.id
_entity.type
_entity.pdbx_description
1 polymer ?
#
loop_
_entity_poly.entity_id
_entity_poly.type
_entity_poly.pdbx_seq_one_letter_code
_entity_poly.pdbx_strand_id
1 'polypeptide(L)'
;MPFKGEARSAQAISNMRVAASEYLKVLERAEDASVGREAWLEFAAELGSLSARLRDGLNDANKGLGIASAREAILLYLLRHVGEPVPADHLAGVSGIAEWARRVRELRVEFGWPVESGVTRDDLPYDHYRLTADEPDEDLADRWRVAKEARNLKKPGGKDAAGRARLLHYLKAISPRPADKEQLAYVAKIQEWPRRLRELEEEGWQIVSNVDDPTLPPGSYRLPTLEKRPPRVREAIKLRYKILDRDRGTCQDCGRTPAQGASLQIHHVLPVHKGGKNEEENLITLCIQCHGGRHALMGGAPKDELLNPEYEADLRDV
;
A
#
# COMPACT_ATOMS: atom_id res chain seq x y z
N MET A 1 8.40 -44.90 25.18
CA MET A 1 9.15 -43.77 25.77
C MET A 1 8.44 -42.50 25.31
N PRO A 2 8.01 -41.60 26.22
CA PRO A 2 7.32 -40.39 25.80
C PRO A 2 8.24 -39.53 24.91
N PHE A 3 7.66 -38.91 23.87
CA PHE A 3 8.40 -38.00 23.01
C PHE A 3 8.90 -36.81 23.86
N LYS A 4 10.09 -36.27 23.56
CA LYS A 4 10.67 -35.13 24.32
C LYS A 4 9.72 -33.92 24.47
N GLY A 5 8.78 -33.74 23.53
CA GLY A 5 7.73 -32.72 23.59
C GLY A 5 6.68 -32.96 24.68
N GLU A 6 6.24 -34.21 24.86
CA GLU A 6 5.23 -34.59 25.86
C GLU A 6 5.74 -34.40 27.29
N ALA A 7 7.01 -34.71 27.55
CA ALA A 7 7.63 -34.46 28.84
C ALA A 7 7.71 -32.95 29.16
N ARG A 8 7.94 -32.12 28.13
CA ARG A 8 8.00 -30.66 28.29
C ARG A 8 6.62 -30.05 28.57
N SER A 9 5.58 -30.49 27.86
CA SER A 9 4.22 -30.00 28.10
C SER A 9 3.70 -30.44 29.47
N ALA A 10 3.97 -31.68 29.89
CA ALA A 10 3.63 -32.15 31.24
C ALA A 10 4.30 -31.31 32.34
N GLN A 11 5.58 -30.96 32.18
CA GLN A 11 6.27 -30.08 33.12
C GLN A 11 5.67 -28.67 33.16
N ALA A 12 5.30 -28.11 32.00
CA ALA A 12 4.64 -26.81 31.93
C ALA A 12 3.30 -26.82 32.67
N ILE A 13 2.50 -27.87 32.52
CA ILE A 13 1.25 -28.08 33.27
C ILE A 13 1.51 -28.16 34.78
N SER A 14 2.55 -28.89 35.19
CA SER A 14 2.93 -28.95 36.61
C SER A 14 3.30 -27.57 37.16
N ASN A 15 4.06 -26.78 36.41
CA ASN A 15 4.44 -25.42 36.82
C ASN A 15 3.21 -24.49 36.95
N MET A 16 2.24 -24.62 36.02
CA MET A 16 0.97 -23.89 36.11
C MET A 16 0.17 -24.28 37.35
N ARG A 17 0.13 -25.57 37.72
CA ARG A 17 -0.54 -26.02 38.95
C ARG A 17 0.06 -25.36 40.20
N VAL A 18 1.39 -25.23 40.24
CA VAL A 18 2.08 -24.53 41.34
C VAL A 18 1.69 -23.06 41.37
N ALA A 19 1.76 -22.38 40.22
CA ALA A 19 1.38 -20.96 40.12
C ALA A 19 -0.09 -20.72 40.49
N ALA A 20 -1.01 -21.62 40.11
CA ALA A 20 -2.42 -21.55 40.48
C ALA A 20 -2.63 -21.76 41.98
N SER A 21 -1.89 -22.69 42.61
CA SER A 21 -1.93 -22.87 44.06
C SER A 21 -1.42 -21.64 44.80
N GLU A 22 -0.36 -21.00 44.33
CA GLU A 22 0.13 -19.74 44.88
C GLU A 22 -0.89 -18.61 44.67
N TYR A 23 -1.56 -18.57 43.52
CA TYR A 23 -2.62 -17.59 43.23
C TYR A 23 -3.75 -17.67 44.26
N LEU A 24 -4.21 -18.88 44.56
CA LEU A 24 -5.24 -19.11 45.58
C LEU A 24 -4.80 -18.63 46.97
N LYS A 25 -3.55 -18.91 47.37
CA LYS A 25 -3.02 -18.44 48.67
C LYS A 25 -2.99 -16.92 48.79
N VAL A 26 -2.77 -16.21 47.69
CA VAL A 26 -2.82 -14.74 47.67
C VAL A 26 -4.26 -14.25 47.86
N LEU A 27 -5.23 -14.90 47.22
CA LEU A 27 -6.65 -14.59 47.41
C LEU A 27 -7.12 -14.86 48.85
N GLU A 28 -6.73 -15.99 49.43
CA GLU A 28 -7.03 -16.35 50.82
C GLU A 28 -6.49 -15.28 51.80
N ARG A 29 -5.22 -14.86 51.62
CA ARG A 29 -4.62 -13.76 52.40
C ARG A 29 -5.35 -12.43 52.25
N ALA A 30 -5.90 -12.16 51.07
CA ALA A 30 -6.69 -10.96 50.82
C ALA A 30 -8.08 -11.06 51.47
N GLU A 31 -8.72 -12.22 51.45
CA GLU A 31 -10.02 -12.43 52.10
C GLU A 31 -9.94 -12.28 53.64
N ASP A 32 -8.86 -12.79 54.25
CA ASP A 32 -8.64 -12.73 55.70
C ASP A 32 -8.22 -11.33 56.19
N ALA A 33 -7.80 -10.45 55.30
CA ALA A 33 -7.41 -9.09 55.63
C ALA A 33 -8.61 -8.13 55.52
N SER A 34 -8.74 -7.17 56.43
CA SER A 34 -9.58 -5.99 56.19
C SER A 34 -8.89 -5.13 55.12
N VAL A 35 -9.05 -5.49 53.85
CA VAL A 35 -8.23 -4.97 52.76
C VAL A 35 -8.53 -3.50 52.50
N GLY A 36 -7.64 -2.62 52.98
CA GLY A 36 -7.57 -1.23 52.54
C GLY A 36 -7.08 -1.10 51.10
N ARG A 37 -7.24 0.08 50.50
CA ARG A 37 -6.90 0.35 49.10
C ARG A 37 -5.45 -0.03 48.76
N GLU A 38 -4.50 0.35 49.59
CA GLU A 38 -3.07 0.12 49.37
C GLU A 38 -2.73 -1.37 49.42
N ALA A 39 -3.27 -2.08 50.43
CA ALA A 39 -3.07 -3.53 50.56
C ALA A 39 -3.64 -4.29 49.36
N TRP A 40 -4.81 -3.88 48.84
CA TRP A 40 -5.38 -4.47 47.64
C TRP A 40 -4.47 -4.32 46.42
N LEU A 41 -3.85 -3.16 46.23
CA LEU A 41 -2.95 -2.93 45.09
C LEU A 41 -1.72 -3.84 45.14
N GLU A 42 -1.17 -4.11 46.33
CA GLU A 42 -0.07 -5.07 46.51
C GLU A 42 -0.51 -6.50 46.19
N PHE A 43 -1.67 -6.94 46.67
CA PHE A 43 -2.23 -8.25 46.32
C PHE A 43 -2.47 -8.37 44.81
N ALA A 44 -3.07 -7.35 44.19
CA ALA A 44 -3.32 -7.33 42.75
C ALA A 44 -2.02 -7.42 41.93
N ALA A 45 -0.94 -6.80 42.39
CA ALA A 45 0.38 -6.91 41.77
C ALA A 45 0.93 -8.34 41.86
N GLU A 46 0.83 -8.99 43.03
CA GLU A 46 1.24 -10.39 43.24
C GLU A 46 0.44 -11.35 42.34
N LEU A 47 -0.88 -11.19 42.27
CA LEU A 47 -1.76 -11.93 41.37
C LEU A 47 -1.39 -11.70 39.89
N GLY A 48 -0.99 -10.48 39.54
CA GLY A 48 -0.50 -10.14 38.21
C GLY A 48 0.75 -10.94 37.80
N SER A 49 1.75 -11.03 38.70
CA SER A 49 2.96 -11.85 38.49
C SER A 49 2.62 -13.34 38.34
N LEU A 50 1.68 -13.85 39.14
CA LEU A 50 1.23 -15.25 39.05
C LEU A 50 0.44 -15.51 37.76
N SER A 51 -0.40 -14.56 37.32
CA SER A 51 -1.09 -14.61 36.03
C SER A 51 -0.11 -14.63 34.85
N ALA A 52 1.01 -13.90 34.94
CA ALA A 52 2.07 -13.97 33.94
C ALA A 52 2.69 -15.37 33.87
N ARG A 53 3.00 -15.99 35.03
CA ARG A 53 3.54 -17.36 35.10
C ARG A 53 2.57 -18.41 34.54
N LEU A 54 1.27 -18.25 34.78
CA LEU A 54 0.24 -19.11 34.18
C LEU A 54 0.25 -19.00 32.64
N ARG A 55 0.31 -17.78 32.10
CA ARG A 55 0.41 -17.55 30.65
C ARG A 55 1.69 -18.11 30.03
N ASP A 56 2.83 -17.93 30.70
CA ASP A 56 4.10 -18.51 30.28
C ASP A 56 4.01 -20.04 30.22
N GLY A 57 3.36 -20.66 31.21
CA GLY A 57 3.09 -22.09 31.23
C GLY A 57 2.20 -22.56 30.08
N LEU A 58 1.17 -21.81 29.70
CA LEU A 58 0.35 -22.09 28.51
C LEU A 58 1.21 -22.08 27.23
N ASN A 59 2.04 -21.05 27.07
CA ASN A 59 2.94 -20.93 25.93
C ASN A 59 4.00 -22.05 25.88
N ASP A 60 4.53 -22.47 27.03
CA ASP A 60 5.49 -23.58 27.10
C ASP A 60 4.84 -24.94 26.85
N ALA A 61 3.59 -25.12 27.27
CA ALA A 61 2.79 -26.30 26.92
C ALA A 61 2.56 -26.35 25.40
N ASN A 62 2.17 -25.22 24.78
CA ASN A 62 2.03 -25.09 23.32
C ASN A 62 3.31 -25.51 22.59
N LYS A 63 4.47 -24.98 23.00
CA LYS A 63 5.78 -25.35 22.41
C LYS A 63 6.09 -26.83 22.60
N GLY A 64 5.75 -27.42 23.74
CA GLY A 64 5.91 -28.86 23.99
C GLY A 64 5.07 -29.73 23.06
N LEU A 65 3.90 -29.24 22.67
CA LEU A 65 2.97 -29.89 21.73
C LEU A 65 3.28 -29.60 20.25
N GLY A 66 4.36 -28.88 19.96
CA GLY A 66 4.77 -28.56 18.59
C GLY A 66 4.07 -27.34 17.97
N ILE A 67 3.30 -26.57 18.75
CA ILE A 67 2.73 -25.30 18.30
C ILE A 67 3.84 -24.24 18.39
N ALA A 68 4.31 -23.77 17.24
CA ALA A 68 5.53 -22.96 17.15
C ALA A 68 5.32 -21.50 17.59
N SER A 69 4.08 -20.99 17.54
CA SER A 69 3.81 -19.59 17.90
C SER A 69 2.39 -19.33 18.43
N ALA A 70 2.24 -18.23 19.16
CA ALA A 70 0.94 -17.70 19.60
C ALA A 70 -0.03 -17.46 18.42
N ARG A 71 0.49 -17.03 17.26
CA ARG A 71 -0.32 -16.83 16.04
C ARG A 71 -0.86 -18.15 15.50
N GLU A 72 0.00 -19.16 15.46
CA GLU A 72 -0.37 -20.50 15.04
C GLU A 72 -1.37 -21.13 16.01
N ALA A 73 -1.18 -20.95 17.33
CA ALA A 73 -2.13 -21.42 18.34
C ALA A 73 -3.54 -20.84 18.10
N ILE A 74 -3.62 -19.53 17.87
CA ILE A 74 -4.88 -18.84 17.53
C ILE A 74 -5.48 -19.41 16.24
N LEU A 75 -4.68 -19.57 15.20
CA LEU A 75 -5.16 -20.07 13.91
C LEU A 75 -5.67 -21.50 14.01
N LEU A 76 -4.92 -22.40 14.65
CA LEU A 76 -5.33 -23.79 14.88
C LEU A 76 -6.64 -23.86 15.65
N TYR A 77 -6.82 -23.01 16.66
CA TYR A 77 -8.08 -22.94 17.41
C TYR A 77 -9.23 -22.42 16.53
N LEU A 78 -9.04 -21.31 15.80
CA LEU A 78 -10.05 -20.77 14.88
C LEU A 78 -10.43 -21.77 13.77
N LEU A 79 -9.49 -22.52 13.23
CA LEU A 79 -9.74 -23.57 12.22
C LEU A 79 -10.60 -24.73 12.76
N ARG A 80 -10.63 -24.95 14.08
CA ARG A 80 -11.54 -25.92 14.71
C ARG A 80 -12.95 -25.36 14.93
N HIS A 81 -13.12 -24.05 14.80
CA HIS A 81 -14.34 -23.29 15.08
C HIS A 81 -14.75 -22.41 13.88
N VAL A 82 -14.53 -22.90 12.66
CA VAL A 82 -14.88 -22.17 11.42
C VAL A 82 -16.39 -21.92 11.39
N GLY A 83 -16.78 -20.67 11.15
CA GLY A 83 -18.17 -20.21 11.16
C GLY A 83 -18.75 -19.92 12.55
N GLU A 84 -18.08 -20.32 13.63
CA GLU A 84 -18.55 -20.12 15.00
C GLU A 84 -18.03 -18.81 15.61
N PRO A 85 -18.86 -18.05 16.36
CA PRO A 85 -18.37 -16.96 17.19
C PRO A 85 -17.47 -17.47 18.33
N VAL A 86 -16.27 -16.93 18.43
CA VAL A 86 -15.26 -17.26 19.43
C VAL A 86 -14.97 -16.05 20.33
N PRO A 87 -15.07 -16.17 21.67
CA PRO A 87 -14.73 -15.10 22.60
C PRO A 87 -13.26 -14.66 22.51
N ALA A 88 -13.00 -13.36 22.69
CA ALA A 88 -11.67 -12.77 22.76
C ALA A 88 -10.76 -13.46 23.81
N ASP A 89 -11.31 -13.78 24.98
CA ASP A 89 -10.55 -14.39 26.08
C ASP A 89 -10.11 -15.83 25.76
N HIS A 90 -10.84 -16.55 24.90
CA HIS A 90 -10.39 -17.85 24.41
C HIS A 90 -9.13 -17.67 23.56
N LEU A 91 -9.12 -16.67 22.66
CA LEU A 91 -7.95 -16.37 21.82
C LEU A 91 -6.75 -15.91 22.67
N ALA A 92 -7.00 -15.11 23.72
CA ALA A 92 -5.99 -14.75 24.70
C ALA A 92 -5.38 -15.99 25.36
N GLY A 93 -6.24 -16.89 25.86
CA GLY A 93 -5.85 -18.14 26.52
C GLY A 93 -5.03 -19.06 25.63
N VAL A 94 -5.55 -19.41 24.44
CA VAL A 94 -4.84 -20.34 23.52
C VAL A 94 -3.50 -19.78 23.07
N SER A 95 -3.39 -18.46 22.91
CA SER A 95 -2.14 -17.81 22.49
C SER A 95 -1.08 -17.77 23.60
N GLY A 96 -1.49 -17.79 24.87
CA GLY A 96 -0.62 -17.69 26.03
C GLY A 96 0.15 -16.36 26.13
N ILE A 97 -0.34 -15.26 25.55
CA ILE A 97 0.33 -13.96 25.56
C ILE A 97 -0.63 -12.79 25.83
N ALA A 98 -0.10 -11.65 26.30
CA ALA A 98 -0.89 -10.42 26.49
C ALA A 98 -1.34 -9.80 25.15
N GLU A 99 -0.41 -9.71 24.19
CA GLU A 99 -0.59 -9.00 22.92
C GLU A 99 -1.21 -9.88 21.82
N TRP A 100 -2.20 -10.70 22.18
CA TRP A 100 -2.83 -11.68 21.29
C TRP A 100 -3.65 -11.01 20.18
N ALA A 101 -4.31 -9.89 20.45
CA ALA A 101 -5.14 -9.18 19.47
C ALA A 101 -4.32 -8.67 18.26
N ARG A 102 -3.01 -8.48 18.45
CA ARG A 102 -2.09 -8.19 17.35
C ARG A 102 -1.91 -9.39 16.42
N ARG A 103 -1.84 -10.61 16.97
CA ARG A 103 -1.69 -11.84 16.18
C ARG A 103 -2.93 -12.12 15.32
N VAL A 104 -4.13 -11.83 15.82
CA VAL A 104 -5.37 -11.90 15.03
C VAL A 104 -5.35 -10.91 13.86
N ARG A 105 -4.89 -9.67 14.12
CA ARG A 105 -4.70 -8.67 13.05
C ARG A 105 -3.67 -9.15 12.02
N GLU A 106 -2.59 -9.80 12.44
CA GLU A 106 -1.61 -10.36 11.53
C GLU A 106 -2.21 -11.47 10.66
N LEU A 107 -2.95 -12.43 11.24
CA LEU A 107 -3.65 -13.46 10.49
C LEU A 107 -4.54 -12.87 9.39
N ARG A 108 -5.33 -11.87 9.74
CA ARG A 108 -6.24 -11.19 8.82
C ARG A 108 -5.56 -10.39 7.73
N VAL A 109 -4.56 -9.59 8.10
CA VAL A 109 -3.98 -8.58 7.19
C VAL A 109 -2.75 -9.11 6.46
N GLU A 110 -1.87 -9.83 7.17
CA GLU A 110 -0.59 -10.31 6.63
C GLU A 110 -0.70 -11.69 5.97
N PHE A 111 -1.59 -12.55 6.48
CA PHE A 111 -1.72 -13.95 6.05
C PHE A 111 -3.06 -14.25 5.36
N GLY A 112 -3.90 -13.23 5.12
CA GLY A 112 -5.13 -13.36 4.33
C GLY A 112 -6.26 -14.16 5.00
N TRP A 113 -6.15 -14.55 6.26
CA TRP A 113 -7.21 -15.33 6.92
C TRP A 113 -8.48 -14.49 7.11
N PRO A 114 -9.66 -14.95 6.69
CA PRO A 114 -10.88 -14.15 6.71
C PRO A 114 -11.52 -14.14 8.11
N VAL A 115 -10.86 -13.43 9.04
CA VAL A 115 -11.27 -13.30 10.45
C VAL A 115 -12.07 -12.02 10.65
N GLU A 116 -13.34 -12.18 10.98
CA GLU A 116 -14.26 -11.11 11.36
C GLU A 116 -14.15 -10.80 12.87
N SER A 117 -14.58 -9.61 13.26
CA SER A 117 -14.69 -9.19 14.66
C SER A 117 -16.05 -8.51 14.89
N GLY A 118 -16.64 -8.72 16.07
CA GLY A 118 -17.88 -8.05 16.46
C GLY A 118 -17.78 -6.53 16.58
N VAL A 119 -16.57 -5.96 16.58
CA VAL A 119 -16.37 -4.51 16.41
C VAL A 119 -16.89 -4.03 15.05
N THR A 120 -16.84 -4.88 14.02
CA THR A 120 -17.15 -4.55 12.61
C THR A 120 -18.40 -5.25 12.08
N ARG A 121 -19.01 -6.13 12.87
CA ARG A 121 -20.09 -7.01 12.47
C ARG A 121 -21.21 -6.95 13.50
N ASP A 122 -22.37 -6.47 13.08
CA ASP A 122 -23.54 -6.34 13.96
C ASP A 122 -24.12 -7.71 14.37
N ASP A 123 -23.81 -8.76 13.60
CA ASP A 123 -24.24 -10.14 13.86
C ASP A 123 -23.33 -10.91 14.84
N LEU A 124 -22.31 -10.24 15.42
CA LEU A 124 -21.37 -10.81 16.37
C LEU A 124 -21.33 -10.00 17.67
N PRO A 125 -21.19 -10.64 18.85
CA PRO A 125 -20.92 -9.90 20.08
C PRO A 125 -19.60 -9.11 19.97
N TYR A 126 -19.55 -7.92 20.59
CA TYR A 126 -18.45 -6.97 20.43
C TYR A 126 -17.04 -7.56 20.69
N ASP A 127 -16.94 -8.44 21.68
CA ASP A 127 -15.72 -9.12 22.13
C ASP A 127 -15.50 -10.49 21.46
N HIS A 128 -16.15 -10.76 20.34
CA HIS A 128 -16.01 -12.03 19.61
C HIS A 128 -15.33 -11.87 18.25
N TYR A 129 -14.77 -12.98 17.79
CA TYR A 129 -14.15 -13.16 16.48
C TYR A 129 -14.76 -14.37 15.79
N ARG A 130 -14.73 -14.41 14.46
CA ARG A 130 -15.19 -15.55 13.68
C ARG A 130 -14.30 -15.74 12.48
N LEU A 131 -13.78 -16.95 12.28
CA LEU A 131 -13.11 -17.32 11.04
C LEU A 131 -14.17 -17.83 10.06
N THR A 132 -14.30 -17.20 8.89
CA THR A 132 -15.41 -17.47 7.97
C THR A 132 -15.12 -18.55 6.92
N ALA A 133 -13.84 -18.85 6.68
CA ALA A 133 -13.39 -19.93 5.81
C ALA A 133 -12.12 -20.58 6.38
N ASP A 134 -11.89 -21.85 6.03
CA ASP A 134 -10.75 -22.66 6.45
C ASP A 134 -9.50 -22.51 5.56
N GLU A 135 -9.56 -21.61 4.58
CA GLU A 135 -8.46 -21.26 3.69
C GLU A 135 -8.19 -19.74 3.72
N PRO A 136 -6.93 -19.31 3.57
CA PRO A 136 -6.60 -17.89 3.47
C PRO A 136 -6.97 -17.33 2.08
N ASP A 137 -7.33 -16.04 2.04
CA ASP A 137 -7.37 -15.26 0.81
C ASP A 137 -5.92 -14.98 0.35
N GLU A 138 -5.43 -15.78 -0.59
CA GLU A 138 -4.09 -15.66 -1.16
C GLU A 138 -3.85 -14.28 -1.78
N ASP A 139 -4.87 -13.71 -2.43
CA ASP A 139 -4.80 -12.38 -3.05
C ASP A 139 -4.64 -11.27 -2.00
N LEU A 140 -5.30 -11.38 -0.86
CA LEU A 140 -5.15 -10.45 0.26
C LEU A 140 -3.76 -10.58 0.91
N ALA A 141 -3.31 -11.80 1.15
CA ALA A 141 -1.98 -12.07 1.71
C ALA A 141 -0.87 -11.53 0.80
N ASP A 142 -0.98 -11.77 -0.50
CA ASP A 142 -0.02 -11.29 -1.49
C ASP A 142 0.00 -9.78 -1.62
N ARG A 143 -1.16 -9.12 -1.59
CA ARG A 143 -1.25 -7.65 -1.56
C ARG A 143 -0.45 -7.07 -0.41
N TRP A 144 -0.57 -7.66 0.77
CA TRP A 144 0.17 -7.17 1.94
C TRP A 144 1.66 -7.47 1.86
N ARG A 145 2.04 -8.68 1.42
CA ARG A 145 3.44 -9.08 1.24
C ARG A 145 4.18 -8.10 0.31
N VAL A 146 3.60 -7.82 -0.84
CA VAL A 146 4.13 -6.89 -1.84
C VAL A 146 4.20 -5.46 -1.29
N ALA A 147 3.18 -5.01 -0.55
CA ALA A 147 3.19 -3.69 0.09
C ALA A 147 4.29 -3.57 1.15
N LYS A 148 4.49 -4.61 1.98
CA LYS A 148 5.53 -4.62 3.02
C LYS A 148 6.94 -4.65 2.42
N GLU A 149 7.15 -5.43 1.37
CA GLU A 149 8.41 -5.46 0.62
C GLU A 149 8.74 -4.06 0.08
N ALA A 150 7.79 -3.46 -0.64
CA ALA A 150 7.91 -2.10 -1.15
C ALA A 150 8.19 -1.08 -0.03
N ARG A 151 7.44 -1.13 1.08
CA ARG A 151 7.59 -0.23 2.24
C ARG A 151 8.99 -0.28 2.87
N ASN A 152 9.67 -1.42 2.76
CA ASN A 152 10.98 -1.66 3.35
C ASN A 152 12.14 -1.46 2.36
N LEU A 153 11.85 -1.14 1.10
CA LEU A 153 12.86 -0.77 0.12
C LEU A 153 13.70 0.42 0.66
N LYS A 154 15.02 0.21 0.71
CA LYS A 154 16.01 1.22 1.06
C LYS A 154 16.50 1.86 -0.24
N LYS A 155 16.37 3.17 -0.36
CA LYS A 155 16.94 3.94 -1.48
C LYS A 155 17.72 5.15 -0.96
N PRO A 156 18.95 5.39 -1.45
CA PRO A 156 19.67 6.62 -1.17
C PRO A 156 18.93 7.84 -1.78
N GLY A 157 19.12 9.04 -1.22
CA GLY A 157 18.49 10.27 -1.73
C GLY A 157 17.42 10.91 -0.84
N GLY A 158 17.38 10.60 0.46
CA GLY A 158 16.45 11.22 1.42
C GLY A 158 15.05 10.58 1.45
N LYS A 159 14.19 11.08 2.36
CA LYS A 159 12.86 10.50 2.62
C LYS A 159 11.95 10.55 1.38
N ASP A 160 12.04 11.61 0.60
CA ASP A 160 11.19 11.83 -0.57
C ASP A 160 11.53 10.93 -1.74
N ALA A 161 12.82 10.81 -2.09
CA ALA A 161 13.28 9.89 -3.13
C ALA A 161 13.00 8.43 -2.75
N ALA A 162 13.11 8.10 -1.46
CA ALA A 162 12.72 6.80 -0.95
C ALA A 162 11.21 6.57 -1.10
N GLY A 163 10.36 7.51 -0.65
CA GLY A 163 8.90 7.39 -0.77
C GLY A 163 8.43 7.17 -2.21
N ARG A 164 8.94 7.98 -3.16
CA ARG A 164 8.65 7.84 -4.60
C ARG A 164 9.05 6.47 -5.15
N ALA A 165 10.23 5.98 -4.79
CA ALA A 165 10.71 4.68 -5.27
C ALA A 165 9.91 3.51 -4.70
N ARG A 166 9.48 3.59 -3.44
CA ARG A 166 8.60 2.58 -2.83
C ARG A 166 7.27 2.51 -3.54
N LEU A 167 6.66 3.66 -3.84
CA LEU A 167 5.41 3.75 -4.60
C LEU A 167 5.54 3.11 -5.98
N LEU A 168 6.59 3.46 -6.74
CA LEU A 168 6.80 2.88 -8.07
C LEU A 168 7.03 1.36 -7.99
N HIS A 169 7.86 0.90 -7.05
CA HIS A 169 8.11 -0.53 -6.86
C HIS A 169 6.82 -1.29 -6.54
N TYR A 170 6.00 -0.74 -5.63
CA TYR A 170 4.70 -1.30 -5.27
C TYR A 170 3.75 -1.38 -6.46
N LEU A 171 3.53 -0.25 -7.17
CA LEU A 171 2.62 -0.19 -8.32
C LEU A 171 3.03 -1.14 -9.44
N LYS A 172 4.33 -1.31 -9.69
CA LYS A 172 4.83 -2.31 -10.65
C LYS A 172 4.51 -3.74 -10.23
N ALA A 173 4.66 -4.05 -8.95
CA ALA A 173 4.46 -5.39 -8.43
C ALA A 173 2.97 -5.80 -8.38
N ILE A 174 2.05 -4.84 -8.26
CA ILE A 174 0.61 -5.12 -8.28
C ILE A 174 -0.05 -4.90 -9.64
N SER A 175 0.63 -4.28 -10.61
CA SER A 175 0.11 -3.98 -11.96
C SER A 175 -0.53 -5.21 -12.61
N PRO A 176 -1.73 -5.10 -13.20
CA PRO A 176 -2.53 -3.88 -13.43
C PRO A 176 -3.55 -3.55 -12.33
N ARG A 177 -3.45 -4.20 -11.16
CA ARG A 177 -4.42 -4.02 -10.06
C ARG A 177 -4.30 -2.64 -9.42
N PRO A 178 -5.42 -2.06 -8.93
CA PRO A 178 -5.40 -0.78 -8.24
C PRO A 178 -4.89 -0.90 -6.79
N ALA A 179 -4.36 0.21 -6.29
CA ALA A 179 -4.07 0.45 -4.88
C ALA A 179 -4.95 1.59 -4.35
N ASP A 180 -5.45 1.44 -3.13
CA ASP A 180 -6.17 2.48 -2.42
C ASP A 180 -5.23 3.46 -1.70
N LYS A 181 -5.81 4.55 -1.18
CA LYS A 181 -5.07 5.62 -0.50
C LYS A 181 -4.37 5.12 0.77
N GLU A 182 -4.96 4.19 1.52
CA GLU A 182 -4.38 3.60 2.74
C GLU A 182 -3.12 2.79 2.41
N GLN A 183 -3.17 1.96 1.37
CA GLN A 183 -2.05 1.16 0.87
C GLN A 183 -0.91 2.06 0.39
N LEU A 184 -1.21 3.10 -0.41
CA LEU A 184 -0.20 4.02 -0.93
C LEU A 184 0.47 4.82 0.20
N ALA A 185 -0.31 5.32 1.17
CA ALA A 185 0.21 5.99 2.35
C ALA A 185 1.09 5.05 3.20
N TYR A 186 0.65 3.81 3.40
CA TYR A 186 1.41 2.77 4.10
C TYR A 186 2.76 2.51 3.42
N VAL A 187 2.79 2.37 2.10
CA VAL A 187 4.02 2.09 1.34
C VAL A 187 4.98 3.29 1.35
N ALA A 188 4.45 4.50 1.14
CA ALA A 188 5.27 5.70 0.95
C ALA A 188 6.02 6.15 2.21
N LYS A 189 5.40 6.01 3.40
CA LYS A 189 5.88 6.58 4.69
C LYS A 189 6.06 8.12 4.68
N ILE A 190 5.28 8.83 3.86
CA ILE A 190 5.26 10.30 3.77
C ILE A 190 3.83 10.78 3.50
N GLN A 191 3.50 12.00 3.91
CA GLN A 191 2.18 12.61 3.64
C GLN A 191 2.04 13.07 2.19
N GLU A 192 3.13 13.59 1.60
CA GLU A 192 3.19 14.09 0.22
C GLU A 192 3.23 12.98 -0.85
N TRP A 193 2.76 11.77 -0.54
CA TRP A 193 2.73 10.66 -1.50
C TRP A 193 1.92 10.97 -2.77
N PRO A 194 0.81 11.76 -2.77
CA PRO A 194 0.12 12.10 -4.02
C PRO A 194 1.00 12.96 -4.93
N ARG A 195 1.84 13.82 -4.36
CA ARG A 195 2.82 14.61 -5.13
C ARG A 195 3.87 13.72 -5.78
N ARG A 196 4.33 12.67 -5.08
CA ARG A 196 5.29 11.69 -5.63
C ARG A 196 4.70 10.85 -6.77
N LEU A 197 3.39 10.57 -6.76
CA LEU A 197 2.74 9.92 -7.90
C LEU A 197 2.72 10.82 -9.14
N ARG A 198 2.37 12.11 -8.98
CA ARG A 198 2.44 13.08 -10.09
C ARG A 198 3.84 13.21 -10.68
N GLU A 199 4.89 13.17 -9.85
CA GLU A 199 6.27 13.16 -10.34
C GLU A 199 6.59 11.89 -11.16
N LEU A 200 6.05 10.73 -10.79
CA LEU A 200 6.19 9.50 -11.58
C LEU A 200 5.44 9.59 -12.91
N GLU A 201 4.26 10.22 -12.93
CA GLU A 201 3.52 10.52 -14.16
C GLU A 201 4.29 11.46 -15.08
N GLU A 202 4.88 12.53 -14.53
CA GLU A 202 5.75 13.47 -15.27
C GLU A 202 6.99 12.76 -15.83
N GLU A 203 7.56 11.79 -15.10
CA GLU A 203 8.63 10.92 -15.61
C GLU A 203 8.17 10.00 -16.75
N GLY A 204 6.87 9.84 -16.99
CA GLY A 204 6.29 9.03 -18.07
C GLY A 204 5.67 7.71 -17.64
N TRP A 205 5.55 7.43 -16.34
CA TRP A 205 4.78 6.28 -15.85
C TRP A 205 3.28 6.54 -16.03
N GLN A 206 2.58 5.57 -16.61
CA GLN A 206 1.17 5.73 -16.99
C GLN A 206 0.22 5.50 -15.81
N ILE A 207 0.43 6.17 -14.68
CA ILE A 207 -0.40 6.00 -13.50
C ILE A 207 -1.74 6.68 -13.76
N VAL A 208 -2.84 5.96 -13.52
CA VAL A 208 -4.20 6.46 -13.69
C VAL A 208 -4.91 6.47 -12.35
N SER A 209 -5.73 7.49 -12.13
CA SER A 209 -6.58 7.66 -10.95
C SER A 209 -8.04 7.38 -11.29
N ASN A 210 -8.91 7.39 -10.29
CA ASN A 210 -10.36 7.34 -10.50
C ASN A 210 -10.93 8.53 -11.29
N VAL A 211 -10.14 9.59 -11.51
CA VAL A 211 -10.53 10.71 -12.40
C VAL A 211 -10.38 10.30 -13.87
N ASP A 212 -9.34 9.54 -14.17
CA ASP A 212 -9.03 9.07 -15.53
C ASP A 212 -9.83 7.81 -15.90
N ASP A 213 -10.07 6.95 -14.91
CA ASP A 213 -10.79 5.69 -15.06
C ASP A 213 -11.92 5.58 -14.02
N PRO A 214 -13.18 5.86 -14.40
CA PRO A 214 -14.32 5.79 -13.50
C PRO A 214 -14.63 4.40 -12.94
N THR A 215 -13.99 3.33 -13.43
CA THR A 215 -14.15 1.98 -12.88
C THR A 215 -13.37 1.78 -11.58
N LEU A 216 -12.48 2.71 -11.23
CA LEU A 216 -11.69 2.65 -10.01
C LEU A 216 -12.45 3.24 -8.81
N PRO A 217 -12.29 2.66 -7.60
CA PRO A 217 -12.81 3.27 -6.39
C PRO A 217 -12.24 4.68 -6.16
N PRO A 218 -13.00 5.58 -5.52
CA PRO A 218 -12.53 6.94 -5.23
C PRO A 218 -11.22 6.96 -4.43
N GLY A 219 -10.22 7.70 -4.93
CA GLY A 219 -8.91 7.81 -4.29
C GLY A 219 -7.96 6.64 -4.57
N SER A 220 -8.34 5.71 -5.45
CA SER A 220 -7.47 4.63 -5.93
C SER A 220 -6.65 5.04 -7.15
N TYR A 221 -5.49 4.41 -7.28
CA TYR A 221 -4.56 4.58 -8.39
C TYR A 221 -4.14 3.22 -8.93
N ARG A 222 -3.90 3.10 -10.22
CA ARG A 222 -3.29 1.90 -10.81
C ARG A 222 -2.21 2.26 -11.83
N LEU A 223 -1.27 1.35 -11.99
CA LEU A 223 -0.38 1.34 -13.15
C LEU A 223 -0.92 0.26 -14.11
N PRO A 224 -1.59 0.62 -15.22
CA PRO A 224 -2.22 -0.34 -16.11
C PRO A 224 -1.19 -1.08 -17.00
N THR A 225 -0.02 -0.49 -17.22
CA THR A 225 1.07 -1.06 -18.01
C THR A 225 2.43 -0.71 -17.40
N LEU A 226 3.40 -1.62 -17.53
CA LEU A 226 4.78 -1.40 -17.13
C LEU A 226 5.57 -0.58 -18.16
N GLU A 227 4.96 -0.22 -19.28
CA GLU A 227 5.56 0.63 -20.30
C GLU A 227 5.64 2.08 -19.83
N LYS A 228 6.86 2.63 -19.88
CA LYS A 228 7.15 4.02 -19.56
C LYS A 228 7.14 4.83 -20.85
N ARG A 229 6.32 5.87 -20.93
CA ARG A 229 6.32 6.83 -22.04
C ARG A 229 7.48 7.82 -21.88
N PRO A 230 7.85 8.58 -22.92
CA PRO A 230 8.74 9.72 -22.77
C PRO A 230 8.20 10.67 -21.68
N PRO A 231 9.07 11.28 -20.85
CA PRO A 231 8.64 12.23 -19.84
C PRO A 231 7.80 13.36 -20.46
N ARG A 232 6.67 13.69 -19.85
CA ARG A 232 5.90 14.87 -20.27
C ARG A 232 6.62 16.12 -19.79
N VAL A 233 7.41 16.73 -20.66
CA VAL A 233 8.14 17.96 -20.30
C VAL A 233 7.11 19.09 -20.15
N ARG A 234 6.82 19.51 -18.90
CA ARG A 234 5.95 20.68 -18.62
C ARG A 234 6.35 21.91 -19.43
N GLU A 235 7.64 22.03 -19.75
CA GLU A 235 8.20 23.11 -20.56
C GLU A 235 7.66 23.09 -21.98
N ALA A 236 7.47 21.92 -22.62
CA ALA A 236 6.90 21.82 -23.96
C ALA A 236 5.44 22.31 -23.99
N ILE A 237 4.64 22.03 -22.95
CA ILE A 237 3.25 22.53 -22.83
C ILE A 237 3.24 24.05 -22.62
N LYS A 238 4.11 24.57 -21.75
CA LYS A 238 4.23 26.02 -21.52
C LYS A 238 4.71 26.74 -22.78
N LEU A 239 5.70 26.18 -23.46
CA LEU A 239 6.24 26.70 -24.70
C LEU A 239 5.16 26.72 -25.78
N ARG A 240 4.43 25.61 -25.96
CA ARG A 240 3.27 25.54 -26.85
C ARG A 240 2.28 26.67 -26.60
N TYR A 241 1.87 26.87 -25.35
CA TYR A 241 0.94 27.93 -24.99
C TYR A 241 1.53 29.30 -25.34
N LYS A 242 2.82 29.53 -25.01
CA LYS A 242 3.52 30.78 -25.29
C LYS A 242 3.59 31.09 -26.79
N ILE A 243 3.86 30.09 -27.64
CA ILE A 243 3.87 30.28 -29.10
C ILE A 243 2.46 30.59 -29.63
N LEU A 244 1.44 29.85 -29.18
CA LEU A 244 0.06 30.12 -29.57
C LEU A 244 -0.39 31.52 -29.15
N ASP A 245 -0.01 31.98 -27.97
CA ASP A 245 -0.32 33.32 -27.46
C ASP A 245 0.41 34.42 -28.24
N ARG A 246 1.73 34.25 -28.47
CA ARG A 246 2.55 35.13 -29.32
C ARG A 246 1.93 35.32 -30.71
N ASP A 247 1.51 34.21 -31.30
CA ASP A 247 0.90 34.15 -32.64
C ASP A 247 -0.60 34.49 -32.62
N ARG A 248 -1.13 34.90 -31.46
CA ARG A 248 -2.53 35.30 -31.23
C ARG A 248 -3.54 34.25 -31.70
N GLY A 249 -3.23 32.98 -31.50
CA GLY A 249 -4.06 31.86 -31.96
C GLY A 249 -4.38 31.94 -33.45
N THR A 250 -3.41 32.35 -34.26
CA THR A 250 -3.57 32.58 -35.70
C THR A 250 -2.50 31.83 -36.48
N CYS A 251 -2.89 31.14 -37.56
CA CYS A 251 -1.94 30.54 -38.49
C CYS A 251 -1.08 31.64 -39.13
N GLN A 252 0.23 31.55 -39.00
CA GLN A 252 1.15 32.56 -39.51
C GLN A 252 1.34 32.53 -41.03
N ASP A 253 0.96 31.43 -41.69
CA ASP A 253 1.03 31.33 -43.16
C ASP A 253 -0.24 31.86 -43.85
N CYS A 254 -1.44 31.57 -43.32
CA CYS A 254 -2.70 31.90 -44.00
C CYS A 254 -3.66 32.79 -43.20
N GLY A 255 -3.32 33.19 -41.98
CA GLY A 255 -4.12 34.08 -41.14
C GLY A 255 -5.39 33.45 -40.55
N ARG A 256 -5.65 32.16 -40.77
CA ARG A 256 -6.85 31.49 -40.23
C ARG A 256 -6.76 31.28 -38.72
N THR A 257 -7.90 31.41 -38.05
CA THR A 257 -8.05 31.19 -36.60
C THR A 257 -9.00 30.04 -36.29
N PRO A 258 -9.03 29.53 -35.04
CA PRO A 258 -10.00 28.52 -34.62
C PRO A 258 -11.46 28.94 -34.78
N ALA A 259 -11.77 30.24 -34.69
CA ALA A 259 -13.11 30.78 -34.94
C ALA A 259 -13.58 30.55 -36.39
N GLN A 260 -12.64 30.37 -37.32
CA GLN A 260 -12.90 30.04 -38.73
C GLN A 260 -12.78 28.53 -39.01
N GLY A 261 -12.78 27.70 -37.95
CA GLY A 261 -12.70 26.23 -38.05
C GLY A 261 -11.29 25.68 -38.25
N ALA A 262 -10.24 26.49 -38.09
CA ALA A 262 -8.86 26.01 -38.25
C ALA A 262 -8.32 25.36 -36.97
N SER A 263 -7.84 24.13 -37.06
CA SER A 263 -7.04 23.50 -36.00
C SER A 263 -5.58 23.92 -36.12
N LEU A 264 -5.01 24.45 -35.03
CA LEU A 264 -3.65 24.98 -34.99
C LEU A 264 -2.65 23.97 -34.41
N GLN A 265 -1.46 23.97 -34.97
CA GLN A 265 -0.31 23.15 -34.59
C GLN A 265 0.95 24.01 -34.50
N ILE A 266 1.92 23.57 -33.70
CA ILE A 266 3.24 24.20 -33.64
C ILE A 266 4.22 23.43 -34.53
N HIS A 267 4.97 24.16 -35.36
CA HIS A 267 5.97 23.67 -36.30
C HIS A 267 7.32 24.32 -36.05
N HIS A 268 8.41 23.59 -36.28
CA HIS A 268 9.76 24.13 -36.33
C HIS A 268 10.05 24.78 -37.68
N VAL A 269 10.54 26.02 -37.68
CA VAL A 269 10.97 26.74 -38.90
C VAL A 269 12.22 26.10 -39.50
N LEU A 270 13.23 25.84 -38.66
CA LEU A 270 14.35 24.95 -38.95
C LEU A 270 14.00 23.57 -38.40
N PRO A 271 13.83 22.54 -39.23
CA PRO A 271 13.53 21.19 -38.77
C PRO A 271 14.58 20.66 -37.78
N VAL A 272 14.15 19.82 -36.83
CA VAL A 272 15.03 19.26 -35.79
C VAL A 272 16.21 18.48 -36.40
N HIS A 273 15.97 17.67 -37.44
CA HIS A 273 17.04 16.93 -38.14
C HIS A 273 18.13 17.82 -38.79
N LYS A 274 17.87 19.13 -38.94
CA LYS A 274 18.84 20.14 -39.41
C LYS A 274 19.41 21.00 -38.27
N GLY A 275 19.23 20.56 -37.02
CA GLY A 275 19.68 21.28 -35.82
C GLY A 275 18.67 22.29 -35.28
N GLY A 276 17.40 22.19 -35.69
CA GLY A 276 16.31 22.99 -35.12
C GLY A 276 16.10 22.72 -33.64
N LYS A 277 15.99 23.78 -32.84
CA LYS A 277 15.75 23.69 -31.39
C LYS A 277 14.32 24.10 -31.03
N ASN A 278 13.87 23.67 -29.85
CA ASN A 278 12.64 24.14 -29.20
C ASN A 278 12.81 25.55 -28.60
N GLU A 279 13.29 26.49 -29.40
CA GLU A 279 13.43 27.92 -29.07
C GLU A 279 12.29 28.69 -29.73
N GLU A 280 11.79 29.75 -29.10
CA GLU A 280 10.58 30.44 -29.57
C GLU A 280 10.73 30.96 -30.99
N GLU A 281 11.92 31.47 -31.31
CA GLU A 281 12.30 32.00 -32.61
C GLU A 281 12.23 30.93 -33.71
N ASN A 282 12.42 29.66 -33.33
CA ASN A 282 12.38 28.54 -34.26
C ASN A 282 10.99 27.89 -34.34
N LEU A 283 10.00 28.37 -33.59
CA LEU A 283 8.66 27.77 -33.55
C LEU A 283 7.61 28.71 -34.16
N ILE A 284 6.66 28.14 -34.89
CA ILE A 284 5.60 28.88 -35.58
C ILE A 284 4.25 28.17 -35.49
N THR A 285 3.18 28.93 -35.28
CA THR A 285 1.80 28.41 -35.28
C THR A 285 1.26 28.30 -36.70
N LEU A 286 0.85 27.10 -37.11
CA LEU A 286 0.27 26.82 -38.42
C LEU A 286 -1.06 26.07 -38.29
N CYS A 287 -1.98 26.26 -39.23
CA CYS A 287 -3.14 25.38 -39.34
C CYS A 287 -2.73 24.03 -39.96
N ILE A 288 -3.50 22.96 -39.73
CA ILE A 288 -3.22 21.62 -40.27
C ILE A 288 -2.90 21.64 -41.79
N GLN A 289 -3.60 22.48 -42.57
CA GLN A 289 -3.38 22.59 -44.02
C GLN A 289 -2.01 23.20 -44.36
N CYS A 290 -1.65 24.32 -43.74
CA CYS A 290 -0.34 24.97 -43.96
C CYS A 290 0.80 24.12 -43.39
N HIS A 291 0.59 23.50 -42.24
CA HIS A 291 1.51 22.57 -41.62
C HIS A 291 1.83 21.39 -42.55
N GLY A 292 0.79 20.76 -43.11
CA GLY A 292 0.94 19.73 -44.14
C GLY A 292 1.66 20.23 -45.39
N GLY A 293 1.39 21.47 -45.82
CA GLY A 293 2.09 22.09 -46.94
C GLY A 293 3.61 22.22 -46.72
N ARG A 294 4.03 22.65 -45.52
CA ARG A 294 5.46 22.74 -45.19
C ARG A 294 6.12 21.38 -45.11
N HIS A 295 5.45 20.41 -44.49
CA HIS A 295 5.93 19.02 -44.42
C HIS A 295 6.00 18.34 -45.79
N ALA A 296 5.10 18.64 -46.71
CA ALA A 296 5.13 18.13 -48.08
C ALA A 296 6.37 18.62 -48.87
N LEU A 297 6.86 19.84 -48.58
CA LEU A 297 8.10 20.37 -49.16
C LEU A 297 9.35 19.79 -48.49
N MET A 298 9.24 19.28 -47.26
CA MET A 298 10.35 18.81 -46.44
C MET A 298 10.41 17.27 -46.28
N GLY A 299 9.42 16.54 -46.79
CA GLY A 299 9.36 15.06 -46.75
C GLY A 299 8.87 14.46 -45.43
N GLY A 300 8.18 15.22 -44.57
CA GLY A 300 7.70 14.79 -43.25
C GLY A 300 6.19 14.52 -43.18
N ALA A 301 5.74 13.89 -42.09
CA ALA A 301 4.31 13.68 -41.81
C ALA A 301 3.78 14.82 -40.91
N PRO A 302 2.63 15.45 -41.23
CA PRO A 302 2.13 16.58 -40.46
C PRO A 302 1.61 16.13 -39.10
N LYS A 303 2.27 16.55 -38.03
CA LYS A 303 1.80 16.41 -36.65
C LYS A 303 2.28 17.60 -35.83
N ASP A 304 1.61 17.81 -34.72
CA ASP A 304 2.02 18.84 -33.79
C ASP A 304 3.28 18.44 -33.02
N GLU A 305 4.37 19.15 -33.27
CA GLU A 305 5.74 18.76 -32.90
C GLU A 305 6.03 18.97 -31.40
N LEU A 306 5.30 19.88 -30.74
CA LEU A 306 5.37 20.04 -29.27
C LEU A 306 4.39 19.16 -28.51
N LEU A 307 3.27 18.75 -29.13
CA LEU A 307 2.32 17.81 -28.51
C LEU A 307 2.77 16.35 -28.63
N ASN A 308 3.53 15.99 -29.68
CA ASN A 308 3.94 14.62 -29.95
C ASN A 308 5.46 14.50 -30.25
N PRO A 309 6.34 14.90 -29.31
CA PRO A 309 7.79 14.92 -29.51
C PRO A 309 8.40 13.54 -29.84
N GLU A 310 7.73 12.46 -29.49
CA GLU A 310 8.19 11.08 -29.67
C GLU A 310 8.24 10.57 -31.12
N TYR A 311 7.61 11.27 -32.07
CA TYR A 311 7.59 10.91 -33.48
C TYR A 311 8.70 11.56 -34.31
N GLU A 312 9.51 12.43 -33.69
CA GLU A 312 10.76 12.90 -34.26
C GLU A 312 11.89 12.07 -33.64
N ALA A 313 12.56 11.26 -34.47
CA ALA A 313 13.59 10.33 -34.03
C ALA A 313 14.74 11.01 -33.25
N ASP A 314 14.86 12.33 -33.38
CA ASP A 314 15.98 13.16 -32.95
C ASP A 314 15.74 13.85 -31.58
N LEU A 315 14.56 13.67 -30.95
CA LEU A 315 14.27 14.17 -29.60
C LEU A 315 14.68 13.19 -28.48
N ARG A 316 15.45 12.15 -28.81
CA ARG A 316 15.93 11.14 -27.84
C ARG A 316 17.21 11.55 -27.08
N ASP A 317 17.91 12.59 -27.53
CA ASP A 317 19.25 12.95 -27.02
C ASP A 317 19.35 14.38 -26.46
N VAL A 318 18.31 14.88 -25.77
CA VAL A 318 18.38 16.09 -24.94
C VAL A 318 18.23 15.75 -23.46
#